data_AF-A0A7K4B5Z0-F1
#
_entry.id   AF-A0A7K4B5Z0-F1
#
_cell.length_a   1.000
_cell.length_b   1.000
_cell.length_c   1.000
_cell.angle_alpha   90.00
_cell.angle_beta   90.00
_cell.angle_gamma   90.00
#
_symmetry.space_group_name_H-M   'P 1'
#
loop_
_entity.id
_entity.type
_entity.pdbx_description
1 polymer ?
#
loop_
_entity_poly.entity_id
_entity_poly.type
_entity_poly.pdbx_seq_one_letter_code
_entity_poly.pdbx_strand_id
1 'polypeptide(L)'
;MVMMVYGVQAESAKLSPMNSVIEWQNKGDNFYSVGLYDLALHEYEKALELIRSAGLQFSGSFIAIIWNSKGDALNKLGRYREALDAYDTALEIFPSFAVSAKNKEKLLESFPELAHIKSVKDAKSANYSFRLEKCKEIVRNYYDTHIYQIDNYDCDDMTLDLSNQLKKEYINSKIAIGDIDKDITYPWESMHAWVIAEYEPDKWIALEGTGGYIVLAEDNPRYYQGWFFDEPLEFKKYRELRSQLDDEIRYVDQLHREYNSTNMSQNEKYSKAIIIKDHTEKYRDLEFKIIALSQGINWENSDIFNISTRKSTFF
;
A
#
# COMPACT_ATOMS: atom_id res chain seq x y z
N MET A 1 -8.10 43.56 42.34
CA MET A 1 -7.23 42.37 42.18
C MET A 1 -8.14 41.22 41.75
N VAL A 2 -8.54 41.17 40.48
CA VAL A 2 -7.89 40.44 39.37
C VAL A 2 -7.53 39.00 39.76
N MET A 3 -8.35 38.02 39.36
CA MET A 3 -8.01 37.01 38.34
C MET A 3 -9.13 35.97 38.16
N MET A 4 -9.34 35.62 36.89
CA MET A 4 -10.18 34.56 36.33
C MET A 4 -9.78 33.17 36.86
N VAL A 5 -10.70 32.19 36.84
CA VAL A 5 -10.50 30.98 36.03
C VAL A 5 -11.85 30.52 35.48
N TYR A 6 -11.90 30.45 34.14
CA TYR A 6 -12.95 29.89 33.33
C TYR A 6 -13.11 28.39 33.61
N GLY A 7 -14.29 27.97 34.04
CA GLY A 7 -14.75 26.58 34.02
C GLY A 7 -15.85 26.43 32.98
N VAL A 8 -15.56 26.66 31.70
CA VAL A 8 -16.45 26.19 30.64
C VAL A 8 -16.25 24.67 30.59
N GLN A 9 -17.17 23.93 31.21
CA GLN A 9 -17.42 22.56 30.83
C GLN A 9 -17.83 22.58 29.35
N ALA A 10 -16.87 22.35 28.46
CA ALA A 10 -17.18 21.94 27.10
C ALA A 10 -17.66 20.47 27.18
N GLU A 11 -18.92 20.29 27.60
CA GLU A 11 -19.66 19.11 27.15
C GLU A 11 -19.67 19.20 25.62
N SER A 12 -18.88 18.34 24.97
CA SER A 12 -18.97 18.14 23.53
C SER A 12 -20.40 17.66 23.25
N ALA A 13 -21.29 18.60 22.90
CA ALA A 13 -22.66 18.28 22.54
C ALA A 13 -22.60 17.25 21.42
N LYS A 14 -22.99 16.00 21.71
CA LYS A 14 -23.10 14.96 20.70
C LYS A 14 -24.04 15.50 19.63
N LEU A 15 -23.49 15.77 18.45
CA LEU A 15 -24.25 16.26 17.32
C LEU A 15 -25.38 15.26 17.03
N SER A 16 -26.50 15.78 16.53
CA SER A 16 -27.54 14.89 16.03
C SER A 16 -26.94 13.99 14.94
N PRO A 17 -27.44 12.74 14.78
CA PRO A 17 -26.97 11.85 13.72
C PRO A 17 -27.01 12.51 12.33
N MET A 18 -28.01 13.36 12.09
CA MET A 18 -28.15 14.13 10.86
C MET A 18 -27.04 15.18 10.67
N ASN A 19 -26.70 15.94 11.71
CA ASN A 19 -25.57 16.88 11.66
C ASN A 19 -24.23 16.16 11.50
N SER A 20 -24.11 14.96 12.06
CA SER A 20 -22.90 14.13 11.94
C SER A 20 -22.65 13.69 10.50
N VAL A 21 -23.68 13.33 9.73
CA VAL A 21 -23.56 13.01 8.29
C VAL A 21 -22.99 14.19 7.51
N ILE A 22 -23.54 15.39 7.73
CA ILE A 22 -23.10 16.62 7.06
C ILE A 22 -21.64 16.94 7.43
N GLU A 23 -21.28 16.74 8.71
CA GLU A 23 -19.90 16.93 9.15
C GLU A 23 -18.93 15.95 8.48
N TRP A 24 -19.28 14.66 8.38
CA TRP A 24 -18.46 13.67 7.68
C TRP A 24 -18.29 14.02 6.21
N GLN A 25 -19.35 14.44 5.52
CA GLN A 25 -19.25 14.93 4.15
C GLN A 25 -18.29 16.13 4.06
N ASN A 26 -18.44 17.14 4.91
CA ASN A 26 -17.59 18.34 4.88
C ASN A 26 -16.12 18.01 5.18
N LYS A 27 -15.85 17.04 6.08
CA LYS A 27 -14.49 16.53 6.32
C LYS A 27 -13.93 15.85 5.09
N GLY A 28 -14.73 15.02 4.43
CA GLY A 28 -14.37 14.39 3.16
C GLY A 28 -14.00 15.43 2.10
N ASP A 29 -14.84 16.45 1.92
CA ASP A 29 -14.60 17.54 0.96
C ASP A 29 -13.31 18.31 1.28
N ASN A 30 -13.02 18.53 2.57
CA ASN A 30 -11.79 19.19 3.02
C ASN A 30 -10.56 18.34 2.68
N PHE A 31 -10.55 17.07 3.08
CA PHE A 31 -9.45 16.14 2.75
C PHE A 31 -9.24 16.02 1.24
N TYR A 32 -10.33 15.98 0.46
CA TYR A 32 -10.27 15.94 -1.00
C TYR A 32 -9.59 17.19 -1.56
N SER A 33 -9.91 18.38 -1.02
CA SER A 33 -9.34 19.65 -1.49
C SER A 33 -7.83 19.78 -1.26
N VAL A 34 -7.29 19.08 -0.25
CA VAL A 34 -5.85 19.04 0.05
C VAL A 34 -5.14 17.82 -0.54
N GLY A 35 -5.82 17.01 -1.36
CA GLY A 35 -5.23 15.86 -2.05
C GLY A 35 -5.12 14.58 -1.22
N LEU A 36 -5.69 14.55 -0.01
CA LEU A 36 -5.69 13.38 0.87
C LEU A 36 -6.89 12.49 0.54
N TYR A 37 -6.86 11.87 -0.63
CA TYR A 37 -8.04 11.20 -1.21
C TYR A 37 -8.48 9.95 -0.44
N ASP A 38 -7.56 9.18 0.16
CA ASP A 38 -7.93 8.02 1.00
C ASP A 38 -8.69 8.43 2.26
N LEU A 39 -8.26 9.53 2.91
CA LEU A 39 -8.98 10.08 4.05
C LEU A 39 -10.33 10.65 3.63
N ALA A 40 -10.40 11.32 2.47
CA ALA A 40 -11.66 11.81 1.93
C ALA A 40 -12.66 10.66 1.69
N LEU A 41 -12.20 9.58 1.06
CA LEU A 41 -12.96 8.37 0.80
C LEU A 41 -13.52 7.77 2.09
N HIS A 42 -12.69 7.63 3.12
CA HIS A 42 -13.10 7.15 4.44
C HIS A 42 -14.24 7.98 5.05
N GLU A 43 -14.15 9.31 4.99
CA GLU A 43 -15.20 10.17 5.57
C GLU A 43 -16.51 10.13 4.77
N TYR A 44 -16.45 10.04 3.43
CA TYR A 44 -17.66 9.84 2.63
C TYR A 44 -18.33 8.50 2.94
N GLU A 45 -17.55 7.43 3.16
CA GLU A 45 -18.07 6.12 3.53
C GLU A 45 -18.76 6.13 4.89
N LYS A 46 -18.19 6.82 5.89
CA LYS A 46 -18.87 7.02 7.18
C LYS A 46 -20.18 7.79 7.03
N ALA A 47 -20.21 8.82 6.20
CA ALA A 47 -21.44 9.58 5.95
C ALA A 47 -22.54 8.67 5.37
N LEU A 48 -22.21 7.87 4.36
CA LEU A 48 -23.13 6.91 3.73
C LEU A 48 -23.56 5.79 4.68
N GLU A 49 -22.63 5.29 5.49
CA GLU A 49 -22.92 4.25 6.49
C GLU A 49 -23.89 4.75 7.56
N LEU A 50 -23.69 5.98 8.02
CA LEU A 50 -24.56 6.57 9.03
C LEU A 50 -25.96 6.84 8.46
N ILE A 51 -26.07 7.30 7.21
CA ILE A 51 -27.36 7.42 6.51
C ILE A 51 -28.09 6.07 6.50
N ARG A 52 -27.37 5.00 6.12
CA ARG A 52 -27.94 3.65 5.98
C ARG A 52 -28.33 3.03 7.32
N SER A 53 -27.41 3.03 8.29
CA SER A 53 -27.57 2.35 9.58
C SER A 53 -28.57 3.04 10.51
N ALA A 54 -28.65 4.37 10.47
CA ALA A 54 -29.60 5.14 11.27
C ALA A 54 -30.92 5.43 10.55
N GLY A 55 -31.10 4.93 9.31
CA GLY A 55 -32.32 5.12 8.52
C GLY A 55 -32.67 6.58 8.28
N LEU A 56 -31.66 7.46 8.18
CA LEU A 56 -31.85 8.90 8.11
C LEU A 56 -32.43 9.30 6.76
N GLN A 57 -33.43 10.18 6.77
CA GLN A 57 -34.01 10.71 5.55
C GLN A 57 -33.21 11.91 5.06
N PHE A 58 -32.43 11.70 4.00
CA PHE A 58 -31.82 12.75 3.20
C PHE A 58 -32.47 12.79 1.81
N SER A 59 -32.41 13.95 1.15
CA SER A 59 -32.86 14.02 -0.24
C SER A 59 -31.98 13.12 -1.13
N GLY A 60 -32.58 12.52 -2.16
CA GLY A 60 -31.82 11.73 -3.14
C GLY A 60 -30.67 12.55 -3.76
N SER A 61 -30.88 13.84 -4.01
CA SER A 61 -29.84 14.75 -4.47
C SER A 61 -28.66 14.87 -3.51
N PHE A 62 -28.89 14.90 -2.20
CA PHE A 62 -27.83 14.98 -1.20
C PHE A 62 -27.03 13.68 -1.14
N ILE A 63 -27.71 12.53 -1.11
CA ILE A 63 -27.05 11.23 -1.10
C ILE A 63 -26.24 11.03 -2.39
N ALA A 64 -26.79 11.46 -3.53
CA ALA A 64 -26.10 11.41 -4.82
C ALA A 64 -24.83 12.27 -4.83
N ILE A 65 -24.82 13.45 -4.18
CA ILE A 65 -23.61 14.28 -4.03
C ILE A 65 -22.50 13.50 -3.33
N ILE A 66 -22.79 12.82 -2.22
CA ILE A 66 -21.78 12.05 -1.47
C ILE A 66 -21.23 10.90 -2.33
N TRP A 67 -22.08 10.21 -3.10
CA TRP A 67 -21.62 9.17 -4.04
C TRP A 67 -20.76 9.73 -5.17
N ASN A 68 -21.09 10.90 -5.72
CA ASN A 68 -20.24 11.55 -6.70
C ASN A 68 -18.89 11.95 -6.11
N SER A 69 -18.86 12.56 -4.92
CA SER A 69 -17.62 12.94 -4.24
C SER A 69 -16.75 11.72 -3.92
N LYS A 70 -17.38 10.60 -3.52
CA LYS A 70 -16.73 9.30 -3.40
C LYS A 70 -16.10 8.86 -4.73
N GLY A 71 -16.84 8.94 -5.83
CA GLY A 71 -16.35 8.62 -7.16
C GLY A 71 -15.16 9.48 -7.58
N ASP A 72 -15.20 10.78 -7.30
CA ASP A 72 -14.08 11.70 -7.55
C ASP A 72 -12.84 11.32 -6.74
N ALA A 73 -12.97 10.99 -5.46
CA ALA A 73 -11.85 10.52 -4.64
C ALA A 73 -11.24 9.22 -5.19
N LEU A 74 -12.08 8.24 -5.54
CA LEU A 74 -11.65 6.97 -6.12
C LEU A 74 -10.94 7.15 -7.46
N ASN A 75 -11.44 8.05 -8.31
CA ASN A 75 -10.81 8.39 -9.58
C ASN A 75 -9.41 8.98 -9.37
N LYS A 76 -9.25 9.86 -8.36
CA LYS A 76 -7.94 10.43 -8.00
C LYS A 76 -6.96 9.41 -7.44
N LEU A 77 -7.47 8.36 -6.80
CA LEU A 77 -6.69 7.22 -6.31
C LEU A 77 -6.38 6.17 -7.39
N GLY A 78 -6.83 6.36 -8.63
CA GLY A 78 -6.66 5.37 -9.71
C GLY A 78 -7.61 4.18 -9.63
N ARG A 79 -8.58 4.18 -8.70
CA ARG A 79 -9.61 3.14 -8.50
C ARG A 79 -10.78 3.34 -9.46
N TYR A 80 -10.50 3.35 -10.76
CA TYR A 80 -11.43 3.80 -11.81
C TYR A 80 -12.73 3.01 -11.87
N ARG A 81 -12.68 1.69 -11.66
CA ARG A 81 -13.89 0.86 -11.68
C ARG A 81 -14.83 1.21 -10.53
N GLU A 82 -14.28 1.41 -9.34
CA GLU A 82 -15.08 1.80 -8.17
C GLU A 82 -15.59 3.24 -8.29
N ALA A 83 -14.82 4.12 -8.94
CA ALA A 83 -15.27 5.45 -9.29
C ALA A 83 -16.49 5.40 -10.23
N LEU A 84 -16.43 4.56 -11.27
CA LEU A 84 -17.55 4.32 -12.19
C LEU A 84 -18.80 3.84 -11.44
N ASP A 85 -18.64 2.85 -10.55
CA ASP A 85 -19.72 2.32 -9.71
C ASP A 85 -20.33 3.41 -8.81
N ALA A 86 -19.50 4.29 -8.25
CA ALA A 86 -19.96 5.39 -7.42
C ALA A 86 -20.75 6.43 -8.22
N TYR A 87 -20.27 6.79 -9.43
CA TYR A 87 -21.01 7.68 -10.32
C TYR A 87 -22.33 7.07 -10.80
N ASP A 88 -22.36 5.76 -11.09
CA ASP A 88 -23.58 5.05 -11.43
C ASP A 88 -24.57 5.02 -10.29
N THR A 89 -24.10 4.76 -9.06
CA THR A 89 -24.95 4.80 -7.87
C THR A 89 -25.53 6.20 -7.65
N ALA A 90 -24.74 7.26 -7.86
CA ALA A 90 -25.23 8.63 -7.77
C ALA A 90 -26.34 8.92 -8.80
N LEU A 91 -26.19 8.42 -10.03
CA LEU A 91 -27.18 8.56 -11.11
C LEU A 91 -28.42 7.68 -10.91
N GLU A 92 -28.29 6.51 -10.30
CA GLU A 92 -29.45 5.69 -9.90
C GLU A 92 -30.31 6.41 -8.84
N ILE A 93 -29.67 7.08 -7.89
CA ILE A 93 -30.35 7.81 -6.81
C ILE A 93 -30.94 9.14 -7.32
N PHE A 94 -30.18 9.87 -8.15
CA PHE A 94 -30.61 11.13 -8.72
C PHE A 94 -30.28 11.19 -10.22
N PRO A 95 -31.16 10.69 -11.10
CA PRO A 95 -30.89 10.56 -12.55
C PRO A 95 -30.56 11.87 -13.27
N SER A 96 -31.04 13.01 -12.74
CA SER A 96 -30.75 14.34 -13.28
C SER A 96 -29.45 14.95 -12.75
N PHE A 97 -28.57 14.17 -12.10
CA PHE A 97 -27.32 14.68 -11.56
C PHE A 97 -26.26 14.92 -12.65
N ALA A 98 -26.37 16.05 -13.34
CA ALA A 98 -25.51 16.39 -14.48
C ALA A 98 -24.01 16.34 -14.18
N VAL A 99 -23.59 16.68 -12.94
CA VAL A 99 -22.18 16.61 -12.54
C VAL A 99 -21.66 15.18 -12.55
N SER A 100 -22.39 14.23 -11.95
CA SER A 100 -22.00 12.82 -11.93
C SER A 100 -22.03 12.19 -13.32
N ALA A 101 -22.99 12.57 -14.17
CA ALA A 101 -23.04 12.11 -15.56
C ALA A 101 -21.78 12.55 -16.33
N LYS A 102 -21.37 13.81 -16.18
CA LYS A 102 -20.16 14.35 -16.81
C LYS A 102 -18.89 13.70 -16.28
N ASN A 103 -18.81 13.46 -14.97
CA ASN A 103 -17.66 12.79 -14.34
C ASN A 103 -17.53 11.35 -14.84
N LYS A 104 -18.63 10.61 -14.93
CA LYS A 104 -18.69 9.29 -15.55
C LYS A 104 -18.25 9.32 -17.01
N GLU A 105 -18.79 10.23 -17.81
CA GLU A 105 -18.44 10.37 -19.23
C GLU A 105 -16.93 10.62 -19.40
N LYS A 106 -16.37 11.58 -18.67
CA LYS A 106 -14.93 11.88 -18.70
C LYS A 106 -14.07 10.67 -18.30
N LEU A 107 -14.52 9.88 -17.32
CA LEU A 107 -13.84 8.66 -16.91
C LEU A 107 -13.85 7.63 -18.05
N LEU A 108 -15.00 7.42 -18.70
CA LEU A 108 -15.14 6.48 -19.82
C LEU A 108 -14.40 6.95 -21.08
N GLU A 109 -14.30 8.26 -21.32
CA GLU A 109 -13.45 8.79 -22.40
C GLU A 109 -11.97 8.50 -22.15
N SER A 110 -11.54 8.56 -20.89
CA SER A 110 -10.17 8.26 -20.48
C SER A 110 -9.88 6.76 -20.44
N PHE A 111 -10.90 5.94 -20.16
CA PHE A 111 -10.82 4.48 -19.99
C PHE A 111 -12.01 3.77 -20.69
N PRO A 112 -12.03 3.70 -22.03
CA PRO A 112 -13.15 3.16 -22.80
C PRO A 112 -13.52 1.70 -22.48
N GLU A 113 -12.56 0.89 -22.04
CA GLU A 113 -12.73 -0.50 -21.64
C GLU A 113 -13.73 -0.69 -20.48
N LEU A 114 -13.91 0.35 -19.65
CA LEU A 114 -14.85 0.31 -18.54
C LEU A 114 -16.32 0.34 -19.00
N ALA A 115 -16.61 0.73 -20.25
CA ALA A 115 -17.98 0.86 -20.78
C ALA A 115 -18.75 -0.47 -20.86
N HIS A 116 -18.04 -1.60 -20.89
CA HIS A 116 -18.65 -2.94 -20.98
C HIS A 116 -19.02 -3.53 -19.61
N ILE A 117 -18.67 -2.86 -18.52
CA ILE A 117 -18.91 -3.32 -17.15
C ILE A 117 -20.34 -2.96 -16.75
N LYS A 118 -21.21 -3.97 -16.56
CA LYS A 118 -22.61 -3.78 -16.12
C LYS A 118 -22.70 -3.40 -14.63
N SER A 119 -23.68 -2.57 -14.26
CA SER A 119 -23.91 -2.06 -12.90
C SER A 119 -24.39 -3.11 -11.87
N VAL A 120 -24.46 -2.71 -10.59
CA VAL A 120 -23.68 -3.28 -9.48
C VAL A 120 -24.39 -4.32 -8.58
N LYS A 121 -25.71 -4.56 -8.66
CA LYS A 121 -26.39 -5.34 -7.60
C LYS A 121 -26.11 -6.86 -7.60
N ASP A 122 -25.94 -7.47 -8.77
CA ASP A 122 -25.55 -8.89 -8.89
C ASP A 122 -24.05 -9.07 -9.19
N ALA A 123 -23.34 -7.95 -9.43
CA ALA A 123 -21.98 -7.95 -9.94
C ALA A 123 -20.90 -7.91 -8.86
N LYS A 124 -21.16 -7.52 -7.61
CA LYS A 124 -20.10 -7.42 -6.59
C LYS A 124 -19.42 -8.76 -6.29
N SER A 125 -20.19 -9.81 -6.00
CA SER A 125 -19.64 -11.15 -5.77
C SER A 125 -19.01 -11.74 -7.04
N ALA A 126 -19.61 -11.52 -8.21
CA ALA A 126 -19.07 -11.95 -9.49
C ALA A 126 -17.78 -11.19 -9.89
N ASN A 127 -17.65 -9.92 -9.52
CA ASN A 127 -16.51 -9.05 -9.79
C ASN A 127 -15.33 -9.36 -8.86
N TYR A 128 -15.59 -9.63 -7.59
CA TYR A 128 -14.58 -10.14 -6.66
C TYR A 128 -14.10 -11.54 -7.04
N SER A 129 -15.04 -12.43 -7.40
CA SER A 129 -14.69 -13.73 -7.99
C SER A 129 -13.85 -13.53 -9.27
N PHE A 130 -14.20 -12.58 -10.13
CA PHE A 130 -13.42 -12.29 -11.33
C PHE A 130 -12.01 -11.77 -11.03
N ARG A 131 -11.84 -10.84 -10.07
CA ARG A 131 -10.51 -10.35 -9.67
C ARG A 131 -9.65 -11.46 -9.08
N LEU A 132 -10.23 -12.31 -8.24
CA LEU A 132 -9.53 -13.47 -7.69
C LEU A 132 -9.11 -14.44 -8.80
N GLU A 133 -10.00 -14.75 -9.75
CA GLU A 133 -9.66 -15.57 -10.91
C GLU A 133 -8.58 -14.92 -11.79
N LYS A 134 -8.60 -13.59 -11.96
CA LYS A 134 -7.54 -12.86 -12.66
C LYS A 134 -6.20 -12.93 -11.95
N CYS A 135 -6.17 -12.81 -10.62
CA CYS A 135 -4.94 -13.01 -9.85
C CYS A 135 -4.36 -14.41 -10.06
N LYS A 136 -5.22 -15.45 -10.01
CA LYS A 136 -4.83 -16.84 -10.28
C LYS A 136 -4.31 -17.03 -11.71
N GLU A 137 -4.98 -16.44 -12.69
CA GLU A 137 -4.59 -16.50 -14.10
C GLU A 137 -3.23 -15.85 -14.32
N ILE A 138 -3.00 -14.65 -13.79
CA ILE A 138 -1.75 -13.90 -13.96
C ILE A 138 -0.57 -14.66 -13.37
N VAL A 139 -0.66 -15.10 -12.11
CA VAL A 139 0.45 -15.81 -11.45
C VAL A 139 0.78 -17.14 -12.13
N ARG A 140 -0.26 -17.88 -12.56
CA ARG A 140 -0.10 -19.16 -13.24
C ARG A 140 0.49 -18.98 -14.64
N ASN A 141 -0.04 -18.06 -15.44
CA ASN A 141 0.46 -17.80 -16.78
C ASN A 141 1.91 -17.31 -16.74
N TYR A 142 2.26 -16.48 -15.75
CA TYR A 142 3.64 -16.03 -15.57
C TYR A 142 4.58 -17.23 -15.36
N TYR A 143 4.25 -18.09 -14.39
CA TYR A 143 5.02 -19.30 -14.10
C TYR A 143 5.13 -20.25 -15.30
N ASP A 144 4.03 -20.47 -16.04
CA ASP A 144 4.01 -21.36 -17.20
C ASP A 144 4.84 -20.83 -18.39
N THR A 145 5.05 -19.52 -18.48
CA THR A 145 5.72 -18.88 -19.62
C THR A 145 7.16 -18.43 -19.36
N HIS A 146 7.56 -18.28 -18.10
CA HIS A 146 8.90 -17.82 -17.72
C HIS A 146 9.78 -19.00 -17.32
N ILE A 147 10.75 -19.32 -18.17
CA ILE A 147 11.73 -20.37 -17.91
C ILE A 147 12.96 -19.73 -17.27
N TYR A 148 13.12 -19.89 -15.96
CA TYR A 148 14.33 -19.48 -15.25
C TYR A 148 15.37 -20.60 -15.26
N GLN A 149 16.64 -20.24 -15.47
CA GLN A 149 17.74 -21.16 -15.21
C GLN A 149 17.88 -21.33 -13.70
N ILE A 150 18.21 -22.55 -13.25
CA ILE A 150 18.27 -22.96 -11.84
C ILE A 150 19.16 -22.02 -10.98
N ASP A 151 20.14 -21.34 -11.59
CA ASP A 151 21.08 -20.45 -10.91
C ASP A 151 20.67 -18.95 -10.93
N ASN A 152 19.54 -18.59 -11.56
CA ASN A 152 19.01 -17.22 -11.68
C ASN A 152 17.53 -17.13 -11.26
N TYR A 153 17.12 -17.92 -10.26
CA TYR A 153 15.79 -17.81 -9.66
C TYR A 153 15.75 -16.56 -8.77
N ASP A 154 15.34 -15.41 -9.33
CA ASP A 154 15.19 -14.16 -8.57
C ASP A 154 13.70 -13.85 -8.38
N CYS A 155 13.19 -14.15 -7.18
CA CYS A 155 11.83 -13.80 -6.76
C CYS A 155 11.55 -12.30 -6.89
N ASP A 156 12.58 -11.45 -6.86
CA ASP A 156 12.43 -10.01 -6.97
C ASP A 156 11.95 -9.58 -8.36
N ASP A 157 12.56 -10.12 -9.42
CA ASP A 157 12.19 -9.80 -10.81
C ASP A 157 10.78 -10.31 -11.12
N MET A 158 10.45 -11.52 -10.65
CA MET A 158 9.11 -12.08 -10.79
C MET A 158 8.05 -11.19 -10.13
N THR A 159 8.35 -10.73 -8.92
CA THR A 159 7.46 -9.88 -8.13
C THR A 159 7.20 -8.53 -8.82
N LEU A 160 8.24 -7.95 -9.43
CA LEU A 160 8.09 -6.73 -10.23
C LEU A 160 7.19 -6.94 -11.45
N ASP A 161 7.37 -8.03 -12.20
CA ASP A 161 6.58 -8.31 -13.40
C ASP A 161 5.12 -8.62 -13.07
N LEU A 162 4.87 -9.41 -12.02
CA LEU A 162 3.53 -9.71 -11.53
C LEU A 162 2.80 -8.43 -11.07
N SER A 163 3.48 -7.58 -10.30
CA SER A 163 2.91 -6.29 -9.87
C SER A 163 2.55 -5.40 -11.07
N ASN A 164 3.41 -5.33 -12.09
CA ASN A 164 3.13 -4.58 -13.31
C ASN A 164 1.95 -5.16 -14.12
N GLN A 165 1.79 -6.48 -14.15
CA GLN A 165 0.65 -7.12 -14.83
C GLN A 165 -0.67 -6.83 -14.11
N LEU A 166 -0.70 -6.95 -12.78
CA LEU A 166 -1.88 -6.61 -11.97
C LEU A 166 -2.28 -5.15 -12.15
N LYS A 167 -1.30 -4.24 -12.21
CA LYS A 167 -1.54 -2.81 -12.47
C LYS A 167 -2.21 -2.56 -13.82
N LYS A 168 -1.86 -3.32 -14.87
CA LYS A 168 -2.51 -3.24 -16.20
C LYS A 168 -3.96 -3.73 -16.16
N GLU A 169 -4.27 -4.66 -15.27
CA GLU A 169 -5.63 -5.18 -15.03
C GLU A 169 -6.40 -4.34 -14.00
N TYR A 170 -5.84 -3.20 -13.57
CA TYR A 170 -6.42 -2.30 -12.56
C TYR A 170 -6.70 -3.00 -11.22
N ILE A 171 -5.85 -3.95 -10.84
CA ILE A 171 -5.90 -4.63 -9.55
C ILE A 171 -4.84 -4.00 -8.65
N ASN A 172 -5.29 -3.45 -7.52
CA ASN A 172 -4.37 -2.93 -6.50
C ASN A 172 -3.48 -4.06 -6.01
N SER A 173 -2.18 -3.79 -5.90
CA SER A 173 -1.21 -4.75 -5.40
C SER A 173 -0.13 -4.05 -4.62
N LYS A 174 0.52 -4.80 -3.73
CA LYS A 174 1.73 -4.39 -3.03
C LYS A 174 2.79 -5.46 -3.22
N ILE A 175 4.04 -5.04 -3.25
CA ILE A 175 5.18 -5.94 -3.24
C ILE A 175 5.57 -6.18 -1.79
N ALA A 176 5.65 -7.44 -1.39
CA ALA A 176 6.01 -7.84 -0.04
C ALA A 176 7.41 -8.46 -0.01
N ILE A 177 8.15 -8.17 1.05
CA ILE A 177 9.40 -8.85 1.39
C ILE A 177 9.30 -9.50 2.77
N GLY A 178 9.93 -10.65 2.92
CA GLY A 178 9.97 -11.34 4.19
C GLY A 178 10.63 -12.71 4.13
N ASP A 179 10.23 -13.55 5.07
CA ASP A 179 10.62 -14.96 5.15
C ASP A 179 9.38 -15.78 5.46
N ILE A 180 9.11 -16.76 4.60
CA ILE A 180 7.89 -17.59 4.63
C ILE A 180 8.04 -18.83 5.51
N ASP A 181 9.25 -19.09 6.01
CA ASP A 181 9.59 -20.26 6.83
C ASP A 181 9.85 -19.89 8.30
N LYS A 182 10.41 -18.69 8.55
CA LYS A 182 10.80 -18.24 9.90
C LYS A 182 10.53 -16.75 10.14
N ASP A 183 10.52 -16.38 11.42
CA ASP A 183 10.46 -14.98 11.81
C ASP A 183 11.83 -14.29 11.67
N ILE A 184 11.84 -13.19 10.93
CA ILE A 184 12.97 -12.27 10.82
C ILE A 184 12.70 -10.93 11.50
N THR A 185 13.73 -10.20 11.89
CA THR A 185 13.60 -8.93 12.64
C THR A 185 13.71 -7.72 11.72
N TYR A 186 14.56 -7.84 10.69
CA TYR A 186 14.94 -6.73 9.82
C TYR A 186 14.62 -7.01 8.35
N PRO A 187 14.30 -5.96 7.57
CA PRO A 187 13.93 -6.10 6.17
C PRO A 187 15.06 -6.67 5.29
N TRP A 188 16.34 -6.47 5.62
CA TRP A 188 17.47 -7.05 4.85
C TRP A 188 17.68 -8.55 5.10
N GLU A 189 17.07 -9.12 6.14
CA GLU A 189 17.07 -10.56 6.39
C GLU A 189 16.07 -11.31 5.50
N SER A 190 15.25 -10.58 4.72
CA SER A 190 14.21 -11.16 3.86
C SER A 190 14.82 -12.09 2.82
N MET A 191 14.41 -13.35 2.80
CA MET A 191 14.90 -14.32 1.81
C MET A 191 13.95 -14.48 0.62
N HIS A 192 12.78 -13.83 0.68
CA HIS A 192 11.74 -13.97 -0.32
C HIS A 192 11.03 -12.65 -0.60
N ALA A 193 10.56 -12.51 -1.83
CA ALA A 193 9.69 -11.44 -2.29
C ALA A 193 8.47 -12.03 -3.02
N TRP A 194 7.30 -11.45 -2.79
CA TRP A 194 6.05 -11.88 -3.43
C TRP A 194 5.11 -10.69 -3.64
N VAL A 195 3.99 -10.93 -4.34
CA VAL A 195 2.94 -9.91 -4.53
C VAL A 195 1.74 -10.24 -3.67
N ILE A 196 1.14 -9.22 -3.07
CA ILE A 196 -0.20 -9.33 -2.49
C ILE A 196 -1.16 -8.44 -3.28
N ALA A 197 -2.32 -8.97 -3.67
CA ALA A 197 -3.29 -8.31 -4.54
C ALA A 197 -4.64 -8.16 -3.85
N GLU A 198 -5.30 -7.01 -4.01
CA GLU A 198 -6.60 -6.73 -3.45
C GLU A 198 -7.71 -7.23 -4.39
N TYR A 199 -8.36 -8.33 -4.01
CA TYR A 199 -9.41 -8.95 -4.84
C TYR A 199 -10.83 -8.51 -4.43
N GLU A 200 -11.00 -8.06 -3.18
CA GLU A 200 -12.16 -7.29 -2.70
C GLU A 200 -11.66 -6.13 -1.83
N PRO A 201 -12.46 -5.07 -1.59
CA PRO A 201 -12.09 -4.00 -0.67
C PRO A 201 -11.60 -4.55 0.67
N ASP A 202 -10.37 -4.19 1.02
CA ASP A 202 -9.63 -4.62 2.22
C ASP A 202 -9.36 -6.14 2.31
N LYS A 203 -9.64 -6.91 1.24
CA LYS A 203 -9.33 -8.35 1.17
C LYS A 203 -8.22 -8.63 0.18
N TRP A 204 -7.18 -9.26 0.71
CA TRP A 204 -5.92 -9.44 0.02
C TRP A 204 -5.61 -10.92 -0.21
N ILE A 205 -4.99 -11.22 -1.35
CA ILE A 205 -4.54 -12.56 -1.70
C ILE A 205 -3.05 -12.53 -2.07
N ALA A 206 -2.26 -13.43 -1.51
CA ALA A 206 -0.85 -13.54 -1.84
C ALA A 206 -0.66 -14.36 -3.13
N LEU A 207 0.23 -13.92 -4.00
CA LEU A 207 0.60 -14.56 -5.26
C LEU A 207 2.07 -15.00 -5.14
N GLU A 208 2.28 -16.31 -5.17
CA GLU A 208 3.60 -16.92 -5.18
C GLU A 208 4.09 -17.09 -6.63
N GLY A 209 4.93 -16.15 -7.06
CA GLY A 209 5.47 -16.13 -8.43
C GLY A 209 6.35 -17.32 -8.74
N THR A 210 7.16 -17.81 -7.79
CA THR A 210 8.06 -18.96 -8.02
C THR A 210 7.30 -20.27 -8.12
N GLY A 211 6.08 -20.33 -7.59
CA GLY A 211 5.23 -21.53 -7.57
C GLY A 211 4.06 -21.49 -8.54
N GLY A 212 3.69 -20.31 -9.07
CA GLY A 212 2.56 -20.16 -9.99
C GLY A 212 1.20 -20.33 -9.31
N TYR A 213 1.10 -20.09 -8.00
CA TYR A 213 -0.13 -20.29 -7.23
C TYR A 213 -0.43 -19.11 -6.30
N ILE A 214 -1.68 -19.05 -5.84
CA ILE A 214 -2.08 -18.15 -4.75
C ILE A 214 -1.89 -18.83 -3.40
N VAL A 215 -1.68 -18.05 -2.35
CA VAL A 215 -1.57 -18.53 -0.97
C VAL A 215 -2.63 -17.87 -0.12
N LEU A 216 -3.44 -18.67 0.57
CA LEU A 216 -4.43 -18.16 1.52
C LEU A 216 -3.77 -17.92 2.88
N ALA A 217 -4.27 -16.93 3.63
CA ALA A 217 -3.76 -16.61 4.96
C ALA A 217 -3.88 -17.80 5.95
N GLU A 218 -4.90 -18.65 5.77
CA GLU A 218 -5.10 -19.88 6.54
C GLU A 218 -4.09 -20.98 6.22
N ASP A 219 -3.54 -20.99 5.00
CA ASP A 219 -2.51 -21.95 4.58
C ASP A 219 -1.13 -21.52 5.07
N ASN A 220 -0.77 -20.25 4.87
CA ASN A 220 0.46 -19.67 5.41
C ASN A 220 0.31 -18.17 5.72
N PRO A 221 0.11 -17.79 7.00
CA PRO A 221 -0.07 -16.39 7.39
C PRO A 221 1.19 -15.54 7.23
N ARG A 222 2.37 -16.13 6.99
CA ARG A 222 3.62 -15.38 6.80
C ARG A 222 3.64 -14.60 5.49
N TYR A 223 2.91 -15.05 4.46
CA TYR A 223 2.70 -14.27 3.22
C TYR A 223 1.94 -12.96 3.46
N TYR A 224 1.32 -12.81 4.62
CA TYR A 224 0.54 -11.64 4.99
C TYR A 224 1.27 -10.78 6.02
N GLN A 225 2.53 -11.09 6.32
CA GLN A 225 3.37 -10.42 7.30
C GLN A 225 4.73 -10.06 6.69
N GLY A 226 5.13 -8.81 6.78
CA GLY A 226 6.39 -8.37 6.19
C GLY A 226 6.49 -6.86 6.05
N TRP A 227 7.33 -6.44 5.12
CA TRP A 227 7.41 -5.05 4.66
C TRP A 227 6.84 -4.96 3.27
N PHE A 228 6.03 -3.93 3.03
CA PHE A 228 5.23 -3.82 1.82
C PHE A 228 5.54 -2.50 1.13
N PHE A 229 5.69 -2.57 -0.19
CA PHE A 229 5.94 -1.45 -1.07
C PHE A 229 4.73 -1.25 -1.96
N ASP A 230 4.26 0.00 -2.05
CA ASP A 230 3.06 0.34 -2.81
C ASP A 230 3.36 0.41 -4.31
N GLU A 231 4.58 0.81 -4.65
CA GLU A 231 4.99 0.99 -6.04
C GLU A 231 6.25 0.18 -6.38
N PRO A 232 6.33 -0.44 -7.58
CA PRO A 232 7.51 -1.15 -8.05
C PRO A 232 8.82 -0.36 -7.96
N LEU A 233 8.74 0.97 -8.05
CA LEU A 233 9.90 1.85 -7.93
C LEU A 233 10.51 1.84 -6.52
N GLU A 234 9.68 1.74 -5.48
CA GLU A 234 10.15 1.68 -4.09
C GLU A 234 10.86 0.35 -3.82
N PHE A 235 10.30 -0.75 -4.32
CA PHE A 235 10.94 -2.05 -4.23
C PHE A 235 12.27 -2.11 -4.97
N LYS A 236 12.39 -1.48 -6.16
CA LYS A 236 13.68 -1.34 -6.87
C LYS A 236 14.72 -0.60 -6.04
N LYS A 237 14.34 0.52 -5.42
CA LYS A 237 15.23 1.25 -4.50
C LYS A 237 15.66 0.39 -3.30
N TYR A 238 14.74 -0.40 -2.75
CA TYR A 238 15.06 -1.35 -1.68
C TYR A 238 16.12 -2.37 -2.13
N ARG A 239 15.98 -2.97 -3.32
CA ARG A 239 16.97 -3.92 -3.87
C ARG A 239 18.35 -3.29 -4.02
N GLU A 240 18.41 -2.06 -4.54
CA GLU A 240 19.66 -1.32 -4.69
C GLU A 240 20.35 -1.06 -3.34
N LEU A 241 19.58 -0.59 -2.35
CA LEU A 241 20.09 -0.35 -1.00
C LEU A 241 20.54 -1.65 -0.31
N ARG A 242 19.78 -2.72 -0.49
CA ARG A 242 20.11 -4.05 0.05
C ARG A 242 21.40 -4.58 -0.57
N SER A 243 21.55 -4.49 -1.89
CA SER A 243 22.78 -4.90 -2.56
C SER A 243 24.00 -4.13 -2.03
N GLN A 244 23.86 -2.81 -1.84
CA GLN A 244 24.93 -1.98 -1.26
C GLN A 244 25.25 -2.41 0.18
N LEU A 245 24.22 -2.70 0.99
CA LEU A 245 24.41 -3.17 2.36
C LEU A 245 25.17 -4.50 2.39
N ASP A 246 24.79 -5.45 1.54
CA ASP A 246 25.43 -6.75 1.45
C ASP A 246 26.91 -6.64 1.03
N ASP A 247 27.23 -5.73 0.10
CA ASP A 247 28.61 -5.43 -0.30
C ASP A 247 29.43 -4.84 0.86
N GLU A 248 28.87 -3.87 1.59
CA GLU A 248 29.51 -3.24 2.74
C GLU A 248 29.75 -4.25 3.88
N ILE A 249 28.76 -5.11 4.20
CA ILE A 249 28.92 -6.18 5.21
C ILE A 249 30.03 -7.14 4.79
N ARG A 250 30.02 -7.63 3.54
CA ARG A 250 31.05 -8.54 3.02
C ARG A 250 32.45 -7.93 3.13
N TYR A 251 32.57 -6.65 2.81
CA TYR A 251 33.83 -5.93 2.87
C TYR A 251 34.32 -5.75 4.30
N VAL A 252 33.45 -5.32 5.23
CA VAL A 252 33.78 -5.20 6.66
C VAL A 252 34.19 -6.55 7.26
N ASP A 253 33.49 -7.63 6.92
CA ASP A 253 33.84 -8.98 7.36
C ASP A 253 35.21 -9.43 6.84
N GLN A 254 35.54 -9.10 5.59
CA GLN A 254 36.87 -9.34 5.05
C GLN A 254 37.94 -8.56 5.83
N LEU A 255 37.70 -7.27 6.08
CA LEU A 255 38.63 -6.43 6.85
C LEU A 255 38.83 -6.96 8.27
N HIS A 256 37.77 -7.43 8.94
CA HIS A 256 37.88 -8.07 10.26
C HIS A 256 38.72 -9.34 10.23
N ARG A 257 38.54 -10.21 9.23
CA ARG A 257 39.37 -11.42 9.06
C ARG A 257 40.84 -11.05 8.88
N GLU A 258 41.13 -10.03 8.08
CA GLU A 258 42.49 -9.58 7.86
C GLU A 258 43.08 -8.92 9.11
N TYR A 259 42.33 -8.05 9.81
CA TYR A 259 42.75 -7.39 11.06
C TYR A 259 43.17 -8.40 12.14
N ASN A 260 42.47 -9.53 12.21
CA ASN A 260 42.74 -10.62 13.16
C ASN A 260 43.88 -11.55 12.74
N SER A 261 44.55 -11.30 11.60
CA SER A 261 45.69 -12.11 11.15
C SER A 261 46.94 -11.89 12.01
N THR A 262 47.74 -12.95 12.18
CA THR A 262 48.90 -12.97 13.09
C THR A 262 50.11 -12.18 12.58
N ASN A 263 50.13 -11.82 11.29
CA ASN A 263 51.32 -11.26 10.63
C ASN A 263 51.27 -9.74 10.44
N MET A 264 50.22 -9.05 10.91
CA MET A 264 50.08 -7.59 10.78
C MET A 264 50.83 -6.82 11.86
N SER A 265 51.52 -5.76 11.44
CA SER A 265 52.13 -4.77 12.33
C SER A 265 51.08 -3.89 13.02
N GLN A 266 51.50 -3.19 14.08
CA GLN A 266 50.62 -2.29 14.83
C GLN A 266 50.06 -1.14 13.98
N ASN A 267 50.88 -0.58 13.06
CA ASN A 267 50.45 0.50 12.18
C ASN A 267 49.40 0.01 11.17
N GLU A 268 49.58 -1.19 10.62
CA GLU A 268 48.60 -1.79 9.71
C GLU A 268 47.28 -2.08 10.43
N LYS A 269 47.33 -2.54 11.68
CA LYS A 269 46.13 -2.73 12.51
C LYS A 269 45.40 -1.41 12.74
N TYR A 270 46.12 -0.34 13.10
CA TYR A 270 45.51 0.97 13.33
C TYR A 270 44.81 1.52 12.07
N SER A 271 45.50 1.50 10.92
CA SER A 271 44.91 1.94 9.65
C SER A 271 43.66 1.13 9.29
N LYS A 272 43.70 -0.19 9.50
CA LYS A 272 42.55 -1.06 9.20
C LYS A 272 41.38 -0.84 10.14
N ALA A 273 41.61 -0.56 11.43
CA ALA A 273 40.56 -0.22 12.38
C ALA A 273 39.79 1.05 11.98
N ILE A 274 40.48 2.05 11.42
CA ILE A 274 39.83 3.26 10.89
C ILE A 274 38.92 2.91 9.70
N ILE A 275 39.42 2.14 8.74
CA ILE A 275 38.62 1.73 7.56
C ILE A 275 37.40 0.91 7.99
N ILE A 276 37.58 -0.04 8.92
CA ILE A 276 36.48 -0.81 9.49
C ILE A 276 35.43 0.12 10.10
N LYS A 277 35.84 1.13 10.87
CA LYS A 277 34.92 2.08 11.50
C LYS A 277 34.14 2.89 10.44
N ASP A 278 34.82 3.42 9.43
CA ASP A 278 34.19 4.23 8.39
C ASP A 278 33.15 3.43 7.60
N HIS A 279 33.50 2.20 7.21
CA HIS A 279 32.57 1.29 6.54
C HIS A 279 31.47 0.78 7.48
N THR A 280 31.76 0.72 8.79
CA THR A 280 30.76 0.43 9.81
C THR A 280 29.67 1.50 9.85
N GLU A 281 30.05 2.76 9.78
CA GLU A 281 29.11 3.87 9.75
C GLU A 281 28.30 3.89 8.44
N LYS A 282 28.92 3.55 7.30
CA LYS A 282 28.21 3.40 6.01
C LYS A 282 27.16 2.30 6.03
N TYR A 283 27.48 1.11 6.54
CA TYR A 283 26.48 0.03 6.61
C TYR A 283 25.30 0.46 7.49
N ARG A 284 25.52 1.19 8.60
CA ARG A 284 24.45 1.66 9.49
C ARG A 284 23.53 2.66 8.82
N ASP A 285 24.09 3.54 7.99
CA ASP A 285 23.31 4.48 7.17
C ASP A 285 22.42 3.74 6.16
N LEU A 286 22.93 2.65 5.55
CA LEU A 286 22.15 1.80 4.65
C LEU A 286 21.03 1.06 5.40
N GLU A 287 21.31 0.46 6.57
CA GLU A 287 20.29 -0.16 7.43
C GLU A 287 19.16 0.84 7.75
N PHE A 288 19.51 2.08 8.10
CA PHE A 288 18.55 3.14 8.35
C PHE A 288 17.67 3.46 7.12
N LYS A 289 18.29 3.66 5.95
CA LYS A 289 17.57 3.95 4.70
C LYS A 289 16.61 2.83 4.32
N ILE A 290 17.03 1.58 4.48
CA ILE A 290 16.17 0.42 4.23
C ILE A 290 14.97 0.42 5.17
N ILE A 291 15.18 0.65 6.48
CA ILE A 291 14.09 0.72 7.46
C ILE A 291 13.12 1.85 7.12
N ALA A 292 13.63 3.05 6.82
CA ALA A 292 12.80 4.20 6.48
C ALA A 292 11.96 3.93 5.22
N LEU A 293 12.58 3.42 4.15
CA LEU A 293 11.90 3.06 2.91
C LEU A 293 10.80 2.02 3.14
N SER A 294 11.09 0.98 3.94
CA SER A 294 10.14 -0.10 4.27
C SER A 294 8.90 0.38 5.05
N GLN A 295 8.91 1.62 5.54
CA GLN A 295 7.84 2.26 6.30
C GLN A 295 7.24 3.48 5.57
N GLY A 296 7.61 3.72 4.31
CA GLY A 296 7.16 4.88 3.54
C GLY A 296 7.68 6.22 4.06
N ILE A 297 8.77 6.23 4.84
CA ILE A 297 9.35 7.44 5.43
C ILE A 297 10.37 8.02 4.45
N ASN A 298 10.22 9.30 4.09
CA ASN A 298 11.24 10.02 3.32
C ASN A 298 12.36 10.51 4.25
N TRP A 299 13.58 10.01 4.04
CA TRP A 299 14.76 10.33 4.85
C TRP A 299 15.55 11.55 4.36
N GLU A 300 15.25 12.12 3.18
CA GLU A 300 15.99 13.27 2.63
C GLU A 300 15.79 14.57 3.44
N ASN A 301 14.77 14.60 4.32
CA ASN A 301 14.38 15.80 5.08
C ASN A 301 14.29 15.57 6.60
N SER A 302 14.89 14.52 7.14
CA SER A 302 14.58 14.07 8.50
C SER A 302 15.79 13.86 9.41
N ASP A 303 15.89 14.64 10.49
CA ASP A 303 16.74 14.40 11.68
C ASP A 303 16.14 13.31 12.59
N ILE A 304 15.86 12.12 12.06
CA ILE A 304 15.17 11.06 12.81
C ILE A 304 16.19 9.99 13.23
N PHE A 305 16.60 10.03 14.51
CA PHE A 305 17.57 9.09 15.09
C PHE A 305 16.94 7.83 15.74
N ASN A 306 15.66 7.54 15.52
CA ASN A 306 15.00 6.42 16.21
C ASN A 306 13.79 5.86 15.41
N ILE A 307 14.07 5.08 14.36
CA ILE A 307 13.03 4.33 13.64
C ILE A 307 13.10 2.87 14.09
N SER A 308 12.05 2.39 14.76
CA SER A 308 11.89 0.97 15.11
C SER A 308 11.49 0.16 13.87
N THR A 309 11.96 -1.07 13.71
CA THR A 309 11.41 -1.97 12.68
C THR A 309 9.97 -2.33 13.00
N ARG A 310 9.06 -2.12 12.04
CA ARG A 310 7.65 -2.56 12.14
C ARG A 310 7.29 -3.32 10.88
N LYS A 311 6.77 -4.53 11.07
CA LYS A 311 6.11 -5.29 10.00
C LYS A 311 4.64 -4.86 9.93
N SER A 312 4.10 -4.82 8.74
CA SER A 312 2.65 -4.72 8.53
C SER A 312 2.03 -6.11 8.51
N THR A 313 0.73 -6.19 8.76
CA THR A 313 -0.03 -7.42 8.64
C THR A 313 -1.36 -7.16 7.96
N PHE A 314 -1.72 -8.01 7.00
CA PHE A 314 -3.01 -7.98 6.30
C PHE A 314 -3.86 -9.16 6.79
N PHE A 315 -5.10 -8.88 7.21
CA PHE A 315 -6.10 -9.88 7.57
C PHE A 315 -7.42 -9.52 6.91
#